data_AF-A0A087HSP6-F1
#
_entry.id   AF-A0A087HSP6-F1
#
_cell.length_a   1.000
_cell.length_b   1.000
_cell.length_c   1.000
_cell.angle_alpha   90.00
_cell.angle_beta   90.00
_cell.angle_gamma   90.00
#
_symmetry.space_group_name_H-M   'P 1'
#
loop_
_entity.id
_entity.type
_entity.pdbx_description
1 polymer ?
#
loop_
_entity_poly.entity_id
_entity_poly.type
_entity_poly.pdbx_seq_one_letter_code
_entity_poly.pdbx_strand_id
1 'polypeptide(L)'
;MGKEATLRSSMVGLAVVMVVVWLWTQSLKKTVVTYAVGVTLIGGILLPDWDFFDRSFSRWSYPVTAEERAAALSRKSHPSRFRVYPLRMVVYGMVYGYAMYRWWMFVAN
;
A
#
# COMPACT_ATOMS: atom_id res chain seq x y z
N MET A 1 8.69 -1.83 15.22
CA MET A 1 8.60 -3.30 15.14
C MET A 1 7.54 -3.79 14.15
N GLY A 2 6.28 -3.34 14.18
CA GLY A 2 5.25 -3.82 13.24
C GLY A 2 5.53 -3.58 11.75
N LYS A 3 5.97 -2.37 11.37
CA LYS A 3 6.18 -2.01 9.94
C LYS A 3 7.28 -2.83 9.26
N GLU A 4 8.34 -3.20 9.98
CA GLU A 4 9.44 -4.02 9.47
C GLU A 4 9.01 -5.47 9.22
N ALA A 5 8.26 -6.05 10.16
CA ALA A 5 7.70 -7.39 10.00
C ALA A 5 6.72 -7.45 8.82
N THR A 6 5.84 -6.45 8.68
CA THR A 6 4.94 -6.34 7.53
C THR A 6 5.72 -6.20 6.22
N LEU A 7 6.75 -5.34 6.17
CA LEU A 7 7.58 -5.18 4.97
C LEU A 7 8.24 -6.50 4.57
N ARG A 8 8.86 -7.19 5.53
CA ARG A 8 9.52 -8.47 5.29
C ARG A 8 8.53 -9.50 4.77
N SER A 9 7.35 -9.63 5.39
CA SER A 9 6.30 -10.55 4.93
C SER A 9 5.84 -10.22 3.51
N SER A 10 5.64 -8.94 3.19
CA SER A 10 5.24 -8.49 1.85
C SER A 10 6.32 -8.77 0.79
N MET A 11 7.60 -8.61 1.14
CA MET A 11 8.72 -8.94 0.26
C MET A 11 8.83 -10.44 0.00
N VAL A 12 8.62 -11.27 1.02
CA VAL A 12 8.56 -12.74 0.86
C VAL A 12 7.38 -13.11 -0.05
N GLY A 13 6.21 -12.50 0.14
CA GLY A 13 5.05 -12.69 -0.73
C GLY A 13 5.35 -12.30 -2.19
N LEU A 14 6.03 -11.17 -2.41
CA LEU A 14 6.45 -10.74 -3.75
C LEU A 14 7.40 -11.75 -4.40
N ALA A 15 8.35 -12.30 -3.65
CA ALA A 15 9.25 -13.33 -4.16
C ALA A 15 8.50 -14.58 -4.63
N VAL A 16 7.49 -15.03 -3.88
CA VAL A 16 6.63 -16.16 -4.29
C VAL A 16 5.89 -15.83 -5.60
N VAL A 17 5.31 -14.64 -5.72
CA VAL A 17 4.62 -14.21 -6.95
C VAL A 17 5.58 -14.18 -8.14
N MET A 18 6.80 -13.67 -7.96
CA MET A 18 7.82 -13.67 -9.01
C MET A 18 8.18 -15.09 -9.48
N VAL A 19 8.33 -16.04 -8.55
CA VAL A 19 8.60 -17.45 -8.90
C VAL A 19 7.44 -18.03 -9.70
N VAL A 20 6.19 -17.77 -9.30
CA VAL A 20 5.00 -18.22 -10.04
C VAL A 20 4.96 -17.63 -11.45
N VAL A 21 5.18 -16.32 -11.60
CA VAL A 21 5.22 -15.66 -12.92
C VAL A 21 6.33 -16.23 -13.78
N TRP A 22 7.52 -16.45 -13.21
CA TRP A 22 8.63 -17.04 -13.95
C TRP A 22 8.32 -18.46 -14.40
N LEU A 23 7.77 -19.31 -13.52
CA LEU A 23 7.39 -20.68 -13.86
C LEU A 23 6.34 -20.72 -14.96
N TRP A 24 5.32 -19.84 -14.89
CA TRP A 24 4.25 -19.76 -15.88
C TRP A 24 4.75 -19.27 -17.24
N THR A 25 5.51 -18.18 -17.24
CA THR A 25 5.83 -17.44 -18.48
C THR A 25 7.20 -17.74 -19.05
N GLN A 26 8.08 -18.38 -18.27
CA GLN A 26 9.50 -18.62 -18.57
C GLN A 26 10.23 -17.35 -19.07
N SER A 27 9.75 -16.16 -18.68
CA SER A 27 10.24 -14.88 -19.17
C SER A 27 10.82 -14.04 -18.04
N LEU A 28 12.13 -13.77 -18.12
CA LEU A 28 12.80 -12.87 -17.18
C LEU A 28 12.25 -11.44 -17.28
N LYS A 29 11.86 -10.98 -18.48
CA LYS A 29 11.24 -9.66 -18.69
C LYS A 29 9.97 -9.51 -17.86
N LYS A 30 9.07 -10.51 -17.91
CA LYS A 30 7.82 -10.47 -17.14
C LYS A 30 8.07 -10.53 -15.63
N THR A 31 9.10 -11.26 -15.23
CA THR A 31 9.51 -11.38 -13.82
C THR A 31 10.07 -10.07 -13.26
N VAL A 32 10.93 -9.36 -14.02
CA VAL A 32 11.47 -8.05 -13.61
C VAL A 32 10.38 -6.99 -13.53
N VAL A 33 9.46 -6.96 -14.48
CA VAL A 33 8.30 -6.04 -14.42
C VAL A 33 7.44 -6.35 -13.20
N THR A 34 7.22 -7.63 -12.88
CA THR A 34 6.48 -8.05 -11.67
C THR A 34 7.14 -7.55 -10.40
N TYR A 35 8.48 -7.62 -10.32
CA TYR A 35 9.22 -7.03 -9.20
C TYR A 35 8.99 -5.52 -9.09
N ALA A 36 9.16 -4.77 -10.19
CA ALA A 36 9.01 -3.32 -10.19
C ALA A 36 7.58 -2.89 -9.77
N VAL A 37 6.56 -3.56 -10.32
CA VAL A 37 5.16 -3.33 -9.95
C VAL A 37 4.94 -3.68 -8.47
N GLY A 38 5.39 -4.85 -8.03
CA GLY A 38 5.21 -5.31 -6.66
C GLY A 38 5.86 -4.40 -5.62
N VAL A 39 7.10 -3.95 -5.84
CA VAL A 39 7.78 -2.98 -4.96
C VAL A 39 7.02 -1.65 -4.92
N THR A 40 6.53 -1.18 -6.07
CA THR A 40 5.75 0.06 -6.14
C THR A 40 4.45 -0.04 -5.34
N LEU A 41 3.72 -1.17 -5.46
CA LEU A 41 2.49 -1.41 -4.72
C LEU A 41 2.76 -1.53 -3.21
N ILE A 42 3.80 -2.26 -2.82
CA ILE A 42 4.19 -2.40 -1.40
C ILE A 42 4.60 -1.05 -0.83
N GLY A 43 5.45 -0.30 -1.53
CA GLY A 43 5.88 1.04 -1.11
C GLY A 43 4.70 1.99 -0.98
N GLY A 44 3.81 2.01 -1.97
CA GLY A 44 2.62 2.84 -1.95
C GLY A 44 1.64 2.51 -0.82
N ILE A 45 1.67 1.31 -0.25
CA ILE A 45 0.86 0.93 0.92
C ILE A 45 1.63 1.12 2.25
N LEU A 46 2.93 0.87 2.30
CA LEU A 46 3.67 0.91 3.57
C LEU A 46 4.25 2.28 3.92
N LEU A 47 4.64 3.06 2.91
CA LEU A 47 5.29 4.37 3.08
C LEU A 47 4.34 5.49 3.52
N PRO A 48 3.07 5.57 3.06
CA PRO A 48 2.20 6.64 3.48
C PRO A 48 2.07 6.72 5.00
N ASP A 49 2.12 7.93 5.51
CA ASP A 49 1.74 8.19 6.89
C ASP A 49 0.22 8.05 7.01
N TRP A 50 -0.24 6.85 7.35
CA TRP A 50 -1.66 6.56 7.46
C TRP A 50 -2.35 7.41 8.51
N ASP A 51 -1.63 7.85 9.55
CA ASP A 51 -2.18 8.73 10.60
C ASP A 51 -2.51 10.12 10.02
N PHE A 52 -1.74 10.61 9.04
CA PHE A 52 -2.01 11.88 8.35
C PHE A 52 -3.31 11.84 7.52
N PHE A 53 -3.55 10.72 6.83
CA PHE A 53 -4.71 10.52 5.96
C PHE A 53 -6.00 10.16 6.73
N ASP A 54 -5.89 9.91 8.03
CA ASP A 54 -7.05 9.71 8.92
C ASP A 54 -7.78 11.03 9.22
N ARG A 55 -7.26 12.16 8.74
CA ARG A 55 -7.93 13.47 8.81
C ARG A 55 -8.99 13.61 7.72
N SER A 56 -9.96 14.50 7.93
CA SER A 56 -10.96 14.83 6.91
C SER A 56 -10.28 15.31 5.62
N PHE A 57 -10.83 14.94 4.45
CA PHE A 57 -10.25 15.27 3.15
C PHE A 57 -9.98 16.78 2.97
N SER A 58 -10.87 17.63 3.48
CA SER A 58 -10.69 19.09 3.49
C SER A 58 -9.44 19.57 4.22
N ARG A 59 -8.87 18.77 5.12
CA ARG A 59 -7.66 19.09 5.90
C ARG A 59 -6.38 18.52 5.29
N TRP A 60 -6.46 17.72 4.22
CA TRP A 60 -5.27 17.11 3.60
C TRP A 60 -4.32 18.15 2.99
N SER A 61 -4.86 19.28 2.54
CA SER A 61 -4.07 20.41 1.99
C SER A 61 -3.48 21.33 3.07
N TYR A 62 -3.77 21.09 4.35
CA TYR A 62 -3.33 21.93 5.45
C TYR A 62 -2.25 21.24 6.29
N PRO A 63 -1.25 22.00 6.79
CA PRO A 63 -0.23 21.46 7.68
C PRO A 63 -0.86 20.92 8.96
N VAL A 64 -0.25 19.86 9.53
CA VAL A 64 -0.68 19.28 10.81
C VAL A 64 -0.31 20.24 11.93
N THR A 65 -1.28 20.64 12.75
CA THR A 65 -1.02 21.51 13.92
C THR A 65 -0.43 20.71 15.09
N ALA A 66 0.24 21.40 16.02
CA ALA A 66 0.81 20.76 17.21
C ALA A 66 -0.27 20.07 18.08
N GLU A 67 -1.46 20.67 18.15
CA GLU A 67 -2.63 20.13 18.85
C GLU A 67 -3.13 18.83 18.19
N GLU A 68 -3.20 18.79 16.85
CA GLU A 68 -3.58 17.58 16.11
C GLU A 68 -2.57 16.45 16.31
N ARG A 69 -1.27 16.75 16.36
CA ARG A 69 -0.23 15.77 16.69
C ARG A 69 -0.37 15.23 18.11
N ALA A 70 -0.59 16.11 19.09
CA ALA A 70 -0.79 15.70 20.48
C ALA A 70 -2.05 14.83 20.63
N ALA A 71 -3.13 15.19 19.95
CA ALA A 71 -4.37 14.41 19.90
C ALA A 71 -4.19 13.05 19.21
N ALA A 72 -3.39 12.96 18.14
CA ALA A 72 -3.10 11.69 17.47
C ALA A 72 -2.28 10.74 18.36
N LEU A 73 -1.31 11.27 19.11
CA LEU A 73 -0.51 10.51 20.07
C LEU A 73 -1.35 10.01 21.25
N SER A 74 -2.28 10.83 21.77
CA SER A 74 -3.21 10.40 22.81
C SER A 74 -4.25 9.41 22.29
N ARG A 75 -4.60 9.45 21.00
CA ARG A 75 -5.52 8.49 20.38
C ARG A 75 -4.91 7.09 20.22
N LYS A 76 -3.58 6.96 20.14
CA LYS A 76 -2.89 5.65 20.08
C LYS A 76 -3.10 4.80 21.34
N SER A 77 -3.49 5.38 22.47
CA SER A 77 -3.83 4.63 23.69
C SER A 77 -5.29 4.19 23.76
N HIS A 78 -6.15 4.66 22.85
CA HIS A 78 -7.57 4.32 22.80
C HIS A 78 -7.86 3.47 21.55
N PRO A 79 -8.55 2.32 21.67
CA PRO A 79 -8.90 1.51 20.51
C PRO A 79 -9.93 2.28 19.68
N SER A 80 -9.44 3.04 18.71
CA SER A 80 -10.25 3.79 17.76
C SER A 80 -10.99 2.78 16.89
N ARG A 81 -12.29 2.59 17.19
CA ARG A 81 -13.30 1.97 16.31
C ARG A 81 -12.95 2.26 14.86
N PHE A 82 -12.70 1.20 14.08
CA PHE A 82 -12.40 1.19 12.65
C PHE A 82 -13.09 2.33 11.90
N ARG A 83 -12.38 3.46 11.73
CA ARG A 83 -12.89 4.59 10.97
C ARG A 83 -12.54 4.33 9.52
N VAL A 84 -13.41 3.57 8.86
CA VAL A 84 -13.31 3.34 7.42
C VAL A 84 -13.49 4.70 6.74
N TYR A 85 -12.42 5.25 6.17
CA TYR A 85 -12.46 6.43 5.33
C TYR A 85 -12.73 5.99 3.88
N PRO A 86 -13.99 6.05 3.40
CA PRO A 86 -14.39 5.44 2.14
C PRO A 86 -13.65 6.05 0.95
N LEU A 87 -13.37 7.36 0.98
CA LEU A 87 -12.67 8.04 -0.11
C LEU A 87 -11.24 7.50 -0.30
N ARG A 88 -10.49 7.28 0.79
CA ARG A 88 -9.16 6.65 0.73
C ARG A 88 -9.27 5.27 0.10
N MET A 89 -10.21 4.44 0.56
CA MET A 89 -10.36 3.10 0.03
C MET A 89 -10.75 3.09 -1.45
N VAL A 90 -11.59 4.03 -1.90
CA VAL A 90 -11.95 4.17 -3.31
C VAL A 90 -10.75 4.59 -4.15
N VAL A 91 -10.00 5.61 -3.74
CA VAL A 91 -8.84 6.10 -4.50
C VAL A 91 -7.75 5.03 -4.59
N TYR A 92 -7.37 4.42 -3.46
CA TYR A 92 -6.39 3.35 -3.45
C TYR A 92 -6.92 2.11 -4.18
N GLY A 93 -8.19 1.73 -3.99
CA GLY A 93 -8.79 0.60 -4.69
C GLY A 93 -8.76 0.77 -6.22
N MET A 94 -9.10 1.97 -6.71
CA MET A 94 -9.06 2.28 -8.15
C MET A 94 -7.64 2.26 -8.70
N VAL A 95 -6.70 2.97 -8.08
CA VAL A 95 -5.31 3.09 -8.58
C VAL A 95 -4.61 1.73 -8.53
N TYR A 96 -4.68 1.03 -7.40
CA TYR A 96 -3.99 -0.25 -7.21
C TYR A 96 -4.69 -1.36 -7.97
N GLY A 97 -6.03 -1.33 -8.04
CA GLY A 97 -6.81 -2.28 -8.84
C GLY A 97 -6.51 -2.14 -10.33
N TYR A 98 -6.46 -0.91 -10.86
CA TYR A 98 -6.10 -0.68 -12.25
C TYR A 98 -4.66 -1.10 -12.56
N ALA A 99 -3.71 -0.77 -11.69
CA ALA A 99 -2.31 -1.21 -11.84
C ALA A 99 -2.19 -2.74 -11.84
N MET A 100 -2.89 -3.42 -10.93
CA MET A 100 -2.92 -4.87 -10.84
C MET A 100 -3.54 -5.50 -12.11
N TYR A 101 -4.65 -4.94 -12.60
CA TYR A 101 -5.29 -5.38 -13.84
C TYR A 101 -4.35 -5.27 -15.04
N ARG A 102 -3.66 -4.13 -15.19
CA ARG A 102 -2.71 -3.91 -16.28
C ARG A 102 -1.51 -4.85 -16.19
N TRP A 103 -0.99 -5.09 -14.99
CA TRP A 103 0.07 -6.06 -14.76
C TRP A 103 -0.38 -7.47 -15.12
N TRP A 104 -1.58 -7.88 -14.70
CA TRP A 104 -2.11 -9.20 -15.00
C TRP A 104 -2.23 -9.45 -16.51
N MET A 105 -2.78 -8.47 -17.25
CA MET A 105 -2.87 -8.54 -18.71
C MET A 105 -1.50 -8.68 -19.37
N PHE A 106 -0.48 -7.99 -18.85
CA PHE A 106 0.89 -8.09 -19.35
C PHE A 106 1.54 -9.46 -19.05
N VAL A 107 1.24 -10.05 -17.89
CA VAL A 107 1.75 -11.39 -17.54
C VAL A 107 1.06 -12.46 -18.39
N ALA A 108 -0.26 -12.37 -18.55
CA ALA A 108 -1.09 -13.36 -19.24
C ALA A 108 -0.90 -13.39 -20.77
N ASN A 109 -0.42 -12.30 -21.38
CA ASN A 109 -0.11 -12.19 -22.82
C ASN A 109 1.37 -12.42 -23.09
#